data_AF-A0A537SD67-F1
#
_entry.id   AF-A0A537SD67-F1
#
_cell.length_a   1.000
_cell.length_b   1.000
_cell.length_c   1.000
_cell.angle_alpha   90.00
_cell.angle_beta   90.00
_cell.angle_gamma   90.00
#
_symmetry.space_group_name_H-M   'P 1'
#
loop_
_entity.id
_entity.type
_entity.pdbx_description
1 polymer ?
#
loop_
_entity_poly.entity_id
_entity_poly.type
_entity_poly.pdbx_seq_one_letter_code
_entity_poly.pdbx_strand_id
1 'polypeptide(L)' 'MIRNFHVLYVGQIELDNVGRSGTPTNERRYSDERLREAFATARDVAQHMDRLGYDVLWTAEHHFQREGYE' A
#
# COMPACT_ATOMS: atom_id res chain seq x y z
N MET A 1 29.96 3.70 -1.86
CA MET A 1 29.05 4.12 -0.76
C MET A 1 27.72 4.49 -1.40
N ILE A 2 26.62 3.89 -0.95
CA ILE A 2 25.26 4.18 -1.44
C ILE A 2 24.80 5.48 -0.80
N ARG A 3 24.22 6.38 -1.60
CA ARG A 3 23.81 7.72 -1.15
C ARG A 3 22.30 7.97 -1.26
N ASN A 4 21.63 7.25 -2.15
CA ASN A 4 20.22 7.49 -2.47
C ASN A 4 19.41 6.27 -2.06
N PHE A 5 18.33 6.51 -1.35
CA PHE A 5 17.43 5.48 -0.85
C PHE A 5 16.01 5.80 -1.31
N HIS A 6 15.42 4.86 -2.03
CA HIS A 6 14.09 4.99 -2.60
C HIS A 6 13.15 3.98 -1.94
N VAL A 7 11.85 4.22 -2.02
CA VAL A 7 10.81 3.29 -1.57
C VAL A 7 9.88 2.99 -2.73
N LEU A 8 9.47 1.72 -2.85
CA LEU A 8 8.33 1.32 -3.67
C LEU A 8 7.15 1.07 -2.74
N TYR A 9 6.10 1.86 -2.89
CA TYR A 9 4.82 1.64 -2.23
C TYR A 9 3.78 1.24 -3.27
N VAL A 10 3.38 -0.01 -3.18
CA VAL A 10 2.53 -0.70 -4.14
C VAL A 10 1.03 -0.39 -3.97
N GLY A 11 0.63 0.01 -2.77
CA GLY A 11 -0.77 0.32 -2.46
C GLY A 11 -1.46 -0.86 -1.81
N GLN A 12 -1.77 -0.71 -0.53
CA GLN A 12 -2.50 -1.71 0.25
C GLN A 12 -3.33 -1.02 1.32
N ILE A 13 -4.37 -1.69 1.77
CA ILE A 13 -5.14 -1.29 2.94
C ILE A 13 -4.81 -2.21 4.11
N GLU A 14 -5.20 -1.81 5.32
CA GLU A 14 -5.23 -2.74 6.43
C GLU A 14 -6.27 -3.84 6.18
N LEU A 15 -5.78 -5.07 6.16
CA LEU A 15 -6.56 -6.26 5.81
C LEU A 15 -7.22 -6.83 7.06
N ASP A 16 -8.49 -7.18 6.96
CA ASP A 16 -9.24 -7.89 8.00
C ASP A 16 -9.25 -9.41 7.77
N ASN A 17 -9.58 -10.15 8.82
CA ASN A 17 -9.70 -11.61 8.81
C ASN A 17 -8.52 -12.33 8.09
N VAL A 18 -7.29 -11.97 8.44
CA VAL A 18 -6.07 -12.53 7.84
C VAL A 18 -5.59 -13.80 8.55
N GLY A 19 -4.68 -14.54 7.91
CA GLY A 19 -4.04 -15.73 8.47
C GLY A 19 -4.60 -17.04 7.93
N ARG A 20 -4.12 -18.18 8.47
CA ARG A 20 -4.42 -19.53 7.96
C ARG A 20 -5.91 -19.86 7.93
N SER A 21 -6.67 -19.36 8.90
CA SER A 21 -8.12 -19.56 9.02
C SER A 21 -8.93 -18.33 8.56
N GLY A 22 -8.25 -17.36 7.94
CA GLY A 22 -8.85 -16.13 7.47
C GLY A 22 -9.53 -16.27 6.11
N THR A 23 -10.04 -15.15 5.59
CA THR A 23 -10.63 -15.11 4.24
C THR A 23 -9.53 -15.30 3.19
N PRO A 24 -9.69 -16.27 2.26
CA PRO A 24 -8.76 -16.44 1.15
C PRO A 24 -8.55 -15.14 0.39
N THR A 25 -7.31 -14.87 0.03
CA THR A 25 -6.88 -13.58 -0.52
C THR A 25 -7.71 -13.14 -1.73
N ASN A 26 -7.95 -14.04 -2.69
CA ASN A 26 -8.74 -13.84 -3.90
C ASN A 26 -10.27 -13.71 -3.67
N GLU A 27 -10.74 -14.05 -2.47
CA GLU A 27 -12.14 -13.95 -2.06
C GLU A 27 -12.44 -12.64 -1.31
N ARG A 28 -11.41 -11.86 -0.96
CA ARG A 28 -11.59 -10.58 -0.26
C ARG A 28 -12.26 -9.56 -1.16
N ARG A 29 -13.21 -8.82 -0.58
CA ARG A 29 -13.97 -7.78 -1.26
C ARG A 29 -14.08 -6.59 -0.33
N TYR A 30 -13.55 -5.46 -0.78
CA TYR A 30 -13.65 -4.19 -0.07
C TYR A 30 -14.44 -3.18 -0.89
N SER A 31 -15.06 -2.22 -0.21
CA SER A 31 -15.72 -1.09 -0.86
C SER A 31 -14.68 -0.12 -1.42
N ASP A 32 -15.08 0.69 -2.40
CA ASP A 32 -14.23 1.75 -2.94
C ASP A 32 -13.73 2.71 -1.85
N GLU A 33 -14.56 2.97 -0.83
CA GLU A 33 -14.18 3.81 0.32
C GLU A 33 -12.98 3.22 1.07
N ARG A 34 -13.01 1.92 1.37
CA ARG A 34 -11.89 1.21 1.98
C ARG A 34 -10.66 1.25 1.08
N LEU A 35 -10.82 0.96 -0.22
CA LEU A 35 -9.69 0.93 -1.16
C LEU A 35 -8.99 2.29 -1.31
N ARG A 36 -9.72 3.40 -1.17
CA ARG A 36 -9.13 4.75 -1.21
C ARG A 36 -8.23 5.07 -0.02
N GLU A 37 -8.29 4.31 1.07
CA GLU A 37 -7.41 4.50 2.24
C GLU A 37 -5.93 4.36 1.87
N ALA A 38 -5.61 3.59 0.83
CA ALA A 38 -4.25 3.44 0.32
C ALA A 38 -3.61 4.78 -0.08
N PHE A 39 -4.39 5.79 -0.50
CA PHE A 39 -3.88 7.13 -0.81
C PHE A 39 -3.48 7.92 0.44
N ALA A 40 -4.18 7.73 1.56
CA ALA A 40 -3.77 8.33 2.83
C ALA A 40 -2.45 7.73 3.30
N THR A 41 -2.29 6.41 3.22
CA THR A 41 -1.02 5.72 3.50
C THR A 41 0.10 6.20 2.58
N ALA A 42 -0.14 6.32 1.27
CA ALA A 42 0.85 6.83 0.32
C ALA A 42 1.38 8.21 0.72
N ARG A 43 0.47 9.12 1.11
CA ARG A 43 0.83 10.46 1.61
C ARG A 43 1.66 10.38 2.89
N ASP A 44 1.23 9.57 3.85
CA ASP A 44 1.90 9.48 5.15
C ASP A 44 3.31 8.87 5.01
N VAL A 45 3.48 7.89 4.13
CA VAL A 45 4.78 7.33 3.73
C VAL A 45 5.66 8.39 3.07
N ALA A 46 5.15 9.13 2.07
CA ALA A 46 5.89 10.19 1.39
C ALA A 46 6.40 11.25 2.38
N GLN A 47 5.53 11.73 3.27
CA GLN A 47 5.91 12.72 4.28
C GLN A 47 6.93 12.16 5.29
N HIS A 48 6.86 10.86 5.60
CA HIS A 48 7.85 10.22 6.47
C HIS A 48 9.21 10.09 5.79
N MET A 49 9.22 9.74 4.51
CA MET A 49 10.40 9.69 3.66
C MET A 49 11.12 11.05 3.58
N ASP A 50 10.37 12.14 3.39
CA ASP A 50 10.92 13.50 3.39
C ASP A 50 11.66 13.81 4.70
N ARG A 51 11.10 13.41 5.85
CA ARG A 51 11.72 13.62 7.17
C ARG A 51 13.00 12.80 7.37
N LEU A 52 13.12 11.66 6.68
CA LEU A 52 14.26 10.76 6.78
C LEU A 52 15.32 10.98 5.68
N GLY A 53 15.04 11.84 4.70
CA GLY A 53 15.96 12.14 3.59
C GLY A 53 16.02 11.06 2.51
N TYR A 54 14.91 10.37 2.25
CA TYR A 54 14.77 9.48 1.09
C TYR A 54 14.49 10.29 -0.18
N ASP A 55 14.86 9.76 -1.35
CA ASP A 55 14.86 10.56 -2.58
C ASP A 55 13.58 10.40 -3.42
N VAL A 56 13.08 9.18 -3.58
CA VAL A 56 11.97 8.89 -4.51
C VAL A 56 11.01 7.86 -3.92
N LEU A 57 9.72 8.19 -3.95
CA LEU A 57 8.61 7.26 -3.76
C LEU A 57 8.11 6.80 -5.14
N TRP A 58 8.23 5.50 -5.41
CA TRP A 58 7.63 4.85 -6.56
C TRP A 58 6.28 4.26 -6.17
N THR A 59 5.30 4.38 -7.06
CA THR A 59 3.96 3.81 -6.89
C THR A 59 3.60 2.93 -8.06
N ALA A 60 2.73 1.95 -7.81
CA ALA A 60 2.13 1.12 -8.85
C ALA A 60 0.63 1.42 -8.99
N GLU A 61 0.07 1.08 -10.15
CA GLU A 61 -1.35 1.18 -10.43
C GLU A 61 -1.86 -0.20 -10.84
N HIS A 62 -2.92 -0.64 -10.17
CA HIS A 62 -3.56 -1.93 -10.40
C HIS A 62 -5.00 -1.72 -10.85
N HIS A 63 -5.39 -2.42 -11.91
CA HIS A 63 -6.75 -2.41 -12.42
C HIS A 63 -7.45 -3.68 -12.00
N PHE A 64 -8.76 -3.58 -11.70
CA PHE A 64 -9.62 -4.72 -11.34
C PHE A 64 -9.23 -5.47 -10.06
N GLN A 65 -8.38 -4.87 -9.22
CA GLN A 65 -7.97 -5.41 -7.91
C GLN A 65 -8.90 -4.90 -6.81
N ARG A 66 -9.59 -5.82 -6.16
CA ARG A 66 -10.65 -5.56 -5.16
C ARG A 66 -10.31 -6.14 -3.78
N GLU A 67 -9.19 -6.85 -3.71
CA GLU A 67 -8.72 -7.62 -2.57
C GLU A 67 -7.89 -6.78 -1.59
N GLY A 68 -7.57 -5.53 -1.92
CA GLY A 68 -6.97 -4.57 -0.99
C GLY A 68 -5.46 -4.73 -0.72
N TYR A 69 -4.75 -5.56 -1.49
CA TYR A 69 -3.30 -5.78 -1.40
C TYR A 69 -2.67 -5.72 -2.79
N GLU A 70 -1.33 -5.65 -2.87
CA GLU A 70 -0.49 -5.98 -4.03
C GLU A 70 0.60 -6.97 -3.63
#